data_AF-A0A7T3RE93-F1
#
_entry.id   AF-A0A7T3RE93-F1
#
_cell.length_a   1.000
_cell.length_b   1.000
_cell.length_c   1.000
_cell.angle_alpha   90.00
_cell.angle_beta   90.00
_cell.angle_gamma   90.00
#
_symmetry.space_group_name_H-M   'P 1'
#
loop_
_entity.id
_entity.type
_entity.pdbx_description
1 polymer ?
#
loop_
_entity_poly.entity_id
_entity_poly.type
_entity_poly.pdbx_seq_one_letter_code
_entity_poly.pdbx_strand_id
1 'polypeptide(L)'
;MDQKEKKIWQTVSIAGTFITGACLVISIFQFFSYKINEPFLVTRFDSLTINTVAFVGYLYLLLNPLHFTAHVIVFYVYGIGNFLDGGNVLGLICIITSAVFLYFINFFKKHMVLKIIAFSIIPVASVFMQIFFEGQLMFWISAMHILGALFMMLLIFLLFYPRLKELGTQHFEKKIDSSLCTPQDLDFLTRVLAGEKYSAIAAFHNISESKLKARMLELYKILEVKDRVEFLMIYNNTSFVLEDNTAV
;
A
#
# COMPACT_ATOMS: atom_id res chain seq x y z
N MET A 1 -1.86 2.74 -18.09
CA MET A 1 -2.42 3.55 -16.98
C MET A 1 -2.63 4.95 -17.50
N ASP A 2 -3.78 5.56 -17.26
CA ASP A 2 -4.06 6.92 -17.75
C ASP A 2 -2.90 7.83 -17.27
N GLN A 3 -2.29 8.58 -18.18
CA GLN A 3 -1.17 9.49 -17.90
C GLN A 3 -1.49 10.43 -16.72
N LYS A 4 -2.79 10.63 -16.48
CA LYS A 4 -3.40 11.32 -15.35
C LYS A 4 -3.12 10.68 -13.98
N GLU A 5 -3.21 9.36 -13.81
CA GLU A 5 -3.00 8.69 -12.52
C GLU A 5 -1.53 8.76 -12.08
N LYS A 6 -0.59 8.58 -13.02
CA LYS A 6 0.84 8.71 -12.73
C LYS A 6 1.17 10.13 -12.27
N LYS A 7 0.57 11.14 -12.90
CA LYS A 7 0.73 12.55 -12.51
C LYS A 7 0.19 12.83 -11.10
N ILE A 8 -0.92 12.18 -10.71
CA ILE A 8 -1.45 12.29 -9.34
C ILE A 8 -0.42 11.75 -8.34
N TRP A 9 0.10 10.54 -8.56
CA TRP A 9 1.09 9.94 -7.65
C TRP A 9 2.43 10.67 -7.65
N GLN A 10 2.85 11.28 -8.77
CA GLN A 10 3.99 12.19 -8.80
C GLN A 10 3.73 13.43 -7.94
N THR A 11 2.55 14.02 -8.04
CA THR A 11 2.17 15.20 -7.23
C THR A 11 2.17 14.85 -5.74
N VAL A 12 1.62 13.68 -5.38
CA VAL A 12 1.66 13.15 -4.01
C VAL A 12 3.09 12.95 -3.54
N SER A 13 3.97 12.42 -4.39
CA SER A 13 5.38 12.20 -4.05
C SER A 13 6.12 13.53 -3.82
N ILE A 14 5.88 14.53 -4.67
CA ILE A 14 6.44 15.90 -4.52
C ILE A 14 5.96 16.53 -3.21
N ALA A 15 4.65 16.53 -2.96
CA ALA A 15 4.09 17.06 -1.72
C ALA A 15 4.66 16.31 -0.50
N GLY A 16 4.73 14.99 -0.57
CA GLY A 16 5.31 14.14 0.47
C GLY A 16 6.77 14.48 0.76
N THR A 17 7.61 14.70 -0.27
CA THR A 17 9.01 15.13 -0.10
C THR A 17 9.11 16.47 0.62
N PHE A 18 8.29 17.46 0.26
CA PHE A 18 8.31 18.76 0.93
C PHE A 18 7.86 18.67 2.39
N ILE A 19 6.77 17.94 2.66
CA ILE A 19 6.23 17.76 4.01
C ILE A 19 7.24 17.02 4.89
N THR A 20 7.76 15.88 4.42
CA THR A 20 8.73 15.09 5.19
C THR A 20 10.08 15.79 5.34
N GLY A 21 10.49 16.59 4.36
CA GLY A 21 11.66 17.46 4.47
C GLY A 21 11.50 18.52 5.56
N ALA A 22 10.33 19.17 5.63
CA ALA A 22 10.01 20.11 6.71
C ALA A 22 9.98 19.41 8.08
N CYS A 23 9.36 18.23 8.18
CA CYS A 23 9.37 17.43 9.41
C CYS A 23 10.79 17.02 9.83
N LEU A 24 11.66 16.65 8.88
CA LEU A 24 13.05 16.29 9.18
C LEU A 24 13.82 17.48 9.73
N VAL A 25 13.66 18.67 9.14
CA VAL A 25 14.26 19.91 9.68
C VAL A 25 13.78 20.15 11.10
N ILE A 26 12.47 20.07 11.35
CA ILE A 26 11.89 20.21 12.70
C ILE A 26 12.49 19.18 13.66
N SER A 27 12.62 17.91 13.26
CA SER A 27 13.21 16.88 14.12
C SER A 27 14.69 17.08 14.41
N ILE A 28 15.46 17.66 13.49
CA ILE A 28 16.85 18.07 13.77
C ILE A 28 16.84 19.16 14.85
N PHE A 29 15.96 20.16 14.75
CA PHE A 29 15.82 21.17 15.80
C PHE A 29 15.37 20.57 17.14
N GLN A 30 14.38 19.69 17.14
CA GLN A 30 13.90 18.99 18.35
C GLN A 30 15.02 18.18 19.01
N PHE A 31 15.83 17.47 18.20
CA PHE A 31 17.00 16.71 18.63
C PHE A 31 17.95 17.57 19.46
N PHE A 32 18.42 18.68 18.89
CA PHE A 32 19.37 19.57 19.56
C PHE A 32 18.75 20.40 20.70
N SER A 33 17.43 20.63 20.68
CA SER A 33 16.77 21.48 21.67
C SER A 33 16.43 20.74 22.97
N TYR A 34 15.87 19.52 22.88
CA TYR A 34 15.42 18.80 24.07
C TYR A 34 15.61 17.28 24.01
N LYS A 35 15.45 16.66 22.83
CA LYS A 35 15.52 15.20 22.69
C LYS A 35 16.91 14.64 23.02
N ILE A 36 18.01 15.40 22.86
CA ILE A 36 19.36 14.97 23.24
C ILE A 36 19.48 14.56 24.72
N ASN A 37 18.63 15.14 25.59
CA ASN A 37 18.61 14.87 27.02
C ASN A 37 17.68 13.70 27.41
N GLU A 38 16.97 13.10 26.45
CA GLU A 38 16.10 11.96 26.72
C GLU A 38 16.92 10.76 27.22
N PRO A 39 16.55 10.14 28.35
CA PRO A 39 17.33 9.05 28.95
C PRO A 39 17.29 7.78 28.10
N PHE A 40 16.18 7.53 27.39
CA PHE A 40 16.03 6.36 26.55
C PHE A 40 16.57 6.62 25.14
N LEU A 41 17.52 5.79 24.70
CA LEU A 41 18.14 5.93 23.37
C LEU A 41 17.12 5.83 22.23
N VAL A 42 16.09 4.99 22.38
CA VAL A 42 15.06 4.81 21.34
C VAL A 42 14.26 6.11 21.16
N THR A 43 13.76 6.69 22.25
CA THR A 43 12.98 7.94 22.20
C THR A 43 13.84 9.17 21.92
N ARG A 44 15.16 9.07 22.08
CA ARG A 44 16.11 10.13 21.71
C ARG A 44 16.24 10.31 20.20
N PHE A 45 16.20 9.20 19.45
CA PHE A 45 16.47 9.19 18.00
C PHE A 45 15.26 8.85 17.15
N ASP A 46 14.11 8.55 17.75
CA ASP A 46 12.88 8.17 17.05
C ASP A 46 12.50 9.17 15.96
N SER A 47 12.15 10.42 16.30
CA SER A 47 11.63 11.40 15.35
C SER A 47 12.63 11.67 14.22
N LEU A 48 13.94 11.67 14.53
CA LEU A 48 15.00 11.84 13.54
C LEU A 48 15.10 10.63 12.59
N THR A 49 15.06 9.41 13.13
CA THR A 49 15.11 8.17 12.35
C THR A 49 13.89 8.06 11.44
N ILE A 50 12.69 8.27 11.99
CA ILE A 50 11.43 8.15 11.29
C ILE A 50 11.34 9.17 10.15
N ASN A 51 11.63 10.44 10.43
CA ASN A 51 11.55 11.49 9.42
C ASN A 51 12.64 11.35 8.36
N THR A 52 13.81 10.80 8.70
CA THR A 52 14.84 10.46 7.71
C THR A 52 14.36 9.34 6.78
N VAL A 53 13.80 8.25 7.32
CA VAL A 53 13.26 7.15 6.52
C VAL A 53 12.13 7.64 5.62
N ALA A 54 11.23 8.47 6.14
CA ALA A 54 10.13 9.02 5.36
C ALA A 54 10.62 9.94 4.25
N PHE A 55 11.57 10.84 4.54
CA PHE A 55 12.13 11.75 3.55
C PHE A 55 12.87 11.02 2.44
N VAL A 56 13.75 10.07 2.79
CA VAL A 56 14.47 9.24 1.80
C VAL A 56 13.50 8.38 1.00
N GLY A 57 12.47 7.83 1.65
CA GLY A 57 11.41 7.08 0.98
C GLY A 57 10.67 7.91 -0.05
N TYR A 58 10.27 9.14 0.29
CA TYR A 58 9.62 10.04 -0.67
C TYR A 58 10.55 10.54 -1.77
N LEU A 59 11.84 10.76 -1.51
CA LEU A 59 12.83 11.03 -2.56
C LEU A 59 12.91 9.87 -3.55
N TYR A 60 12.92 8.63 -3.07
CA TYR A 60 12.86 7.45 -3.94
C TYR A 60 11.55 7.40 -4.76
N LEU A 61 10.41 7.74 -4.13
CA LEU A 61 9.11 7.77 -4.80
C LEU A 61 8.99 8.86 -5.87
N LEU A 62 9.79 9.94 -5.84
CA LEU A 62 9.87 10.88 -6.96
C LEU A 62 10.30 10.19 -8.26
N LEU A 63 11.23 9.25 -8.16
CA LEU A 63 11.74 8.48 -9.29
C LEU A 63 10.78 7.36 -9.70
N ASN A 64 10.12 6.75 -8.72
CA ASN A 64 9.19 5.64 -8.95
C ASN A 64 7.92 5.78 -8.09
N PRO A 65 6.97 6.64 -8.50
CA PRO A 65 5.81 7.05 -7.68
C PRO A 65 4.78 5.93 -7.50
N LEU A 66 4.88 4.84 -8.26
CA LEU A 66 3.99 3.68 -8.16
C LEU A 66 4.62 2.52 -7.38
N HIS A 67 5.79 2.72 -6.77
CA HIS A 67 6.43 1.69 -5.98
C HIS A 67 5.75 1.55 -4.61
N PHE A 68 4.61 0.84 -4.56
CA PHE A 68 3.79 0.73 -3.35
C PHE A 68 4.49 0.05 -2.19
N THR A 69 5.45 -0.84 -2.43
CA THR A 69 6.28 -1.40 -1.34
C THR A 69 7.09 -0.32 -0.61
N ALA A 70 7.51 0.75 -1.31
CA ALA A 70 8.19 1.87 -0.66
C ALA A 70 7.21 2.70 0.18
N HIS A 71 5.98 2.90 -0.30
CA HIS A 71 4.91 3.52 0.49
C HIS A 71 4.62 2.72 1.77
N VAL A 72 4.53 1.39 1.68
CA VAL A 72 4.37 0.49 2.83
C VAL A 72 5.46 0.75 3.86
N ILE A 73 6.74 0.74 3.46
CA ILE A 73 7.86 0.93 4.39
C ILE A 73 7.76 2.32 5.05
N VAL A 74 7.53 3.37 4.26
CA VAL A 74 7.41 4.75 4.77
C VAL A 74 6.30 4.83 5.81
N PHE A 75 5.07 4.43 5.47
CA PHE A 75 3.94 4.54 6.38
C PHE A 75 4.03 3.59 7.58
N TYR A 76 4.61 2.40 7.41
CA TYR A 76 4.78 1.46 8.51
C TYR A 76 5.78 1.97 9.56
N VAL A 77 6.95 2.42 9.12
CA VAL A 77 7.97 3.01 10.01
C VAL A 77 7.45 4.30 10.65
N TYR A 78 6.78 5.16 9.87
CA TYR A 78 6.18 6.38 10.38
C TYR A 78 5.08 6.13 11.41
N GLY A 79 4.27 5.09 11.21
CA GLY A 79 3.23 4.69 12.13
C GLY A 79 3.78 4.19 13.48
N ILE A 80 4.76 3.27 13.43
CA ILE A 80 5.47 2.78 14.63
C ILE A 80 6.08 3.95 15.41
N GLY A 81 6.74 4.82 14.67
CA GLY A 81 7.38 6.00 15.22
C GLY A 81 6.43 6.92 15.97
N ASN A 82 5.28 7.22 15.38
CA ASN A 82 4.24 8.01 16.02
C ASN A 82 3.66 7.34 17.25
N PHE A 83 3.58 6.00 17.30
CA PHE A 83 3.20 5.34 18.54
C PHE A 83 4.25 5.50 19.64
N LEU A 84 5.54 5.58 19.31
CA LEU A 84 6.58 5.82 20.33
C LEU A 84 6.57 7.27 20.83
N ASP A 85 6.20 8.23 19.98
CA ASP A 85 6.10 9.67 20.28
C ASP A 85 4.73 10.11 20.86
N GLY A 86 3.87 9.16 21.28
CA GLY A 86 2.53 9.46 21.83
C GLY A 86 1.47 9.90 20.80
N GLY A 87 1.82 9.90 19.50
CA GLY A 87 0.97 10.22 18.35
C GLY A 87 0.00 9.09 17.96
N ASN A 88 -0.99 8.83 18.81
CA ASN A 88 -1.79 7.59 18.76
C ASN A 88 -2.72 7.47 17.54
N VAL A 89 -3.34 8.58 17.11
CA VAL A 89 -4.26 8.58 15.95
C VAL A 89 -3.49 8.59 14.63
N LEU A 90 -2.44 9.40 14.53
CA LEU A 90 -1.60 9.47 13.33
C LEU A 90 -0.87 8.15 13.10
N GLY A 91 -0.35 7.54 14.18
CA GLY A 91 0.24 6.20 14.14
C GLY A 91 -0.71 5.17 13.54
N LEU A 92 -1.96 5.14 14.03
CA LEU A 92 -3.00 4.24 13.52
C LEU A 92 -3.30 4.47 12.03
N ILE A 93 -3.49 5.73 11.62
CA ILE A 93 -3.78 6.07 10.21
C ILE A 93 -2.64 5.60 9.30
N CYS A 94 -1.39 5.81 9.71
CA CYS A 94 -0.22 5.35 8.94
C CYS A 94 -0.16 3.81 8.85
N ILE A 95 -0.39 3.08 9.93
CA ILE A 95 -0.42 1.60 9.90
C ILE A 95 -1.55 1.07 9.00
N ILE A 96 -2.75 1.66 9.08
CA ILE A 96 -3.86 1.29 8.19
C ILE A 96 -3.51 1.59 6.73
N THR A 97 -2.93 2.76 6.45
CA THR A 97 -2.51 3.15 5.10
C THR A 97 -1.48 2.17 4.54
N SER A 98 -0.51 1.75 5.35
CA SER A 98 0.44 0.69 4.99
C SER A 98 -0.27 -0.64 4.70
N ALA A 99 -1.25 -1.03 5.51
CA ALA A 99 -2.03 -2.25 5.28
C ALA A 99 -2.84 -2.18 3.98
N VAL A 100 -3.38 -1.02 3.62
CA VAL A 100 -4.08 -0.78 2.35
C VAL A 100 -3.13 -0.97 1.16
N PHE A 101 -1.93 -0.40 1.18
CA PHE A 101 -0.94 -0.64 0.12
C PHE A 101 -0.54 -2.12 0.02
N LEU A 102 -0.35 -2.81 1.15
CA LEU A 102 -0.10 -4.25 1.18
C LEU A 102 -1.25 -5.06 0.58
N TYR A 103 -2.50 -4.64 0.81
CA TYR A 103 -3.68 -5.24 0.20
C TYR A 103 -3.67 -5.05 -1.32
N PHE A 104 -3.40 -3.84 -1.82
CA PHE A 104 -3.32 -3.55 -3.26
C PHE A 104 -2.25 -4.38 -3.98
N ILE A 105 -1.10 -4.64 -3.36
CA ILE A 105 -0.07 -5.51 -3.94
C ILE A 105 -0.33 -7.01 -3.70
N ASN A 106 -1.53 -7.39 -3.25
CA ASN A 106 -1.96 -8.76 -2.96
C ASN A 106 -1.12 -9.50 -1.90
N PHE A 107 -0.47 -8.77 -0.98
CA PHE A 107 0.36 -9.38 0.06
C PHE A 107 -0.45 -10.31 0.97
N PHE A 108 -1.64 -9.91 1.40
CA PHE A 108 -2.45 -10.69 2.36
C PHE A 108 -3.19 -11.89 1.77
N LYS A 109 -3.15 -12.09 0.44
CA LYS A 109 -3.98 -13.09 -0.22
C LYS A 109 -3.78 -14.53 0.27
N LYS A 110 -2.53 -14.91 0.57
CA LYS A 110 -2.18 -16.23 1.11
C LYS A 110 -1.72 -16.09 2.56
N HIS A 111 -2.22 -16.96 3.44
CA HIS A 111 -1.93 -16.95 4.88
C HIS A 111 -2.27 -15.60 5.53
N MET A 112 -3.43 -15.03 5.17
CA MET A 112 -3.89 -13.72 5.63
C MET A 112 -3.72 -13.52 7.13
N VAL A 113 -4.22 -14.45 7.95
CA VAL A 113 -4.16 -14.38 9.41
C VAL A 113 -2.72 -14.29 9.92
N LEU A 114 -1.83 -15.19 9.46
CA LEU A 114 -0.43 -15.20 9.88
C LEU A 114 0.28 -13.90 9.50
N LYS A 115 0.00 -13.36 8.30
CA LYS A 115 0.59 -12.11 7.82
C LYS A 115 0.08 -10.89 8.57
N ILE A 116 -1.21 -10.87 8.93
CA ILE A 116 -1.79 -9.80 9.76
C ILE A 116 -1.17 -9.84 11.16
N ILE A 117 -1.04 -11.01 11.77
CA ILE A 117 -0.37 -11.17 13.06
C ILE A 117 1.09 -10.69 12.95
N ALA A 118 1.84 -11.16 11.95
CA ALA A 118 3.23 -10.73 11.76
C ALA A 118 3.35 -9.20 11.54
N PHE A 119 2.42 -8.61 10.80
CA PHE A 119 2.34 -7.17 10.55
C PHE A 119 1.95 -6.36 11.80
N SER A 120 1.18 -6.93 12.74
CA SER A 120 0.72 -6.23 13.93
C SER A 120 1.70 -6.29 15.11
N ILE A 121 2.65 -7.23 15.14
CA ILE A 121 3.59 -7.42 16.26
C ILE A 121 4.32 -6.13 16.63
N ILE A 122 4.96 -5.46 15.67
CA ILE A 122 5.78 -4.28 15.96
C ILE A 122 4.92 -3.07 16.35
N PRO A 123 3.83 -2.72 15.63
CA PRO A 123 2.91 -1.66 16.05
C PRO A 123 2.33 -1.89 17.46
N VAL A 124 1.88 -3.11 17.76
CA VAL A 124 1.36 -3.45 19.09
C VAL A 124 2.46 -3.29 20.13
N ALA A 125 3.65 -3.82 19.88
CA ALA A 125 4.79 -3.65 20.77
C ALA A 125 5.11 -2.16 21.01
N SER A 126 5.06 -1.29 19.99
CA SER A 126 5.30 0.14 20.17
C SER A 126 4.28 0.83 21.08
N VAL A 127 3.00 0.44 21.02
CA VAL A 127 1.97 0.95 21.94
C VAL A 127 2.24 0.44 23.37
N PHE A 128 2.59 -0.83 23.55
CA PHE A 128 2.95 -1.37 24.86
C PHE A 128 4.21 -0.72 25.45
N MET A 129 5.16 -0.30 24.61
CA MET A 129 6.38 0.36 25.07
C MET A 129 6.12 1.71 25.75
N GLN A 130 4.99 2.37 25.46
CA GLN A 130 4.56 3.59 26.17
C GLN A 130 4.43 3.36 27.69
N ILE A 131 4.10 2.14 28.14
CA ILE A 131 4.04 1.81 29.57
C ILE A 131 5.38 2.06 30.26
N PHE A 132 6.49 1.75 29.59
CA PHE A 132 7.83 1.86 30.15
C PHE A 132 8.42 3.26 30.02
N PHE A 133 8.08 3.99 28.96
CA PHE A 133 8.64 5.31 28.68
C PHE A 133 7.83 6.46 29.29
N GLU A 134 6.50 6.38 29.25
CA GLU A 134 5.59 7.46 29.64
C GLU A 134 4.66 7.06 30.80
N GLY A 135 4.60 5.77 31.13
CA GLY A 135 3.79 5.22 32.21
C GLY A 135 2.46 4.63 31.75
N GLN A 136 1.80 3.91 32.66
CA GLN A 136 0.55 3.18 32.38
C GLN A 136 -0.62 4.07 31.97
N LEU A 137 -0.69 5.30 32.50
CA LEU A 137 -1.77 6.22 32.17
C LEU A 137 -1.74 6.63 30.69
N MET A 138 -0.55 6.93 30.15
CA MET A 138 -0.39 7.31 28.74
C MET A 138 -0.75 6.15 27.81
N PHE A 139 -0.40 4.92 28.17
CA PHE A 139 -0.85 3.73 27.44
C PHE A 139 -2.39 3.65 27.35
N TRP A 140 -3.11 3.86 28.46
CA TRP A 140 -4.58 3.82 28.44
C TRP A 140 -5.19 4.96 27.64
N ILE A 141 -4.63 6.16 27.76
CA ILE A 141 -5.03 7.31 26.94
C ILE A 141 -4.85 6.98 25.46
N SER A 142 -3.70 6.44 25.08
CA SER A 142 -3.40 6.01 23.72
C SER A 142 -4.36 4.95 23.20
N ALA A 143 -4.56 3.88 23.97
CA ALA A 143 -5.49 2.81 23.63
C ALA A 143 -6.92 3.34 23.40
N MET A 144 -7.39 4.26 24.25
CA MET A 144 -8.70 4.88 24.10
C MET A 144 -8.81 5.77 22.86
N HIS A 145 -7.75 6.52 22.50
CA HIS A 145 -7.71 7.30 21.26
C HIS A 145 -7.71 6.41 20.02
N ILE A 146 -6.96 5.31 20.04
CA ILE A 146 -6.93 4.31 18.96
C ILE A 146 -8.32 3.67 18.81
N LEU A 147 -8.94 3.24 19.92
CA LEU A 147 -10.27 2.65 19.91
C LEU A 147 -11.34 3.64 19.39
N GLY A 148 -11.27 4.89 19.85
CA GLY A 148 -12.14 5.97 19.37
C GLY A 148 -11.97 6.22 17.87
N ALA A 149 -10.73 6.27 17.37
CA ALA A 149 -10.46 6.43 15.94
C ALA A 149 -10.97 5.23 15.11
N LEU A 150 -10.79 4.00 15.59
CA LEU A 150 -11.36 2.79 14.96
C LEU A 150 -12.89 2.84 14.90
N PHE A 151 -13.53 3.25 16.00
CA PHE A 151 -14.98 3.43 16.04
C PHE A 151 -15.46 4.50 15.04
N MET A 152 -14.78 5.65 14.98
CA MET A 152 -15.10 6.70 14.00
C MET A 152 -14.93 6.23 12.55
N MET A 153 -13.85 5.50 12.25
CA MET A 153 -13.66 4.89 10.92
C MET A 153 -14.75 3.87 10.60
N LEU A 154 -15.19 3.07 11.57
CA LEU A 154 -16.31 2.15 11.39
C LEU A 154 -17.62 2.88 11.09
N LEU A 155 -17.91 3.97 11.80
CA LEU A 155 -19.10 4.79 11.53
C LEU A 155 -19.09 5.38 10.12
N ILE A 156 -17.94 5.92 9.68
CA ILE A 156 -17.75 6.41 8.32
C ILE A 156 -17.95 5.26 7.32
N PHE A 157 -17.34 4.11 7.55
CA PHE A 157 -17.52 2.94 6.70
C PHE A 157 -18.98 2.52 6.59
N LEU A 158 -19.71 2.43 7.70
CA LEU A 158 -21.14 2.06 7.71
C LEU A 158 -22.00 3.09 6.96
N LEU A 159 -21.68 4.39 7.09
CA LEU A 159 -22.37 5.45 6.36
C LEU A 159 -22.20 5.32 4.85
N PHE A 160 -20.99 4.96 4.39
CA PHE A 160 -20.68 4.80 2.96
C PHE A 160 -20.93 3.39 2.43
N TYR A 161 -21.14 2.39 3.30
CA TYR A 161 -21.27 0.98 2.91
C TYR A 161 -22.32 0.72 1.83
N PRO A 162 -23.54 1.32 1.87
CA PRO A 162 -24.52 1.12 0.80
C PRO A 162 -24.01 1.58 -0.57
N ARG A 163 -23.36 2.75 -0.63
CA ARG A 163 -22.78 3.29 -1.88
C ARG A 163 -21.57 2.49 -2.36
N LEU A 164 -20.73 2.03 -1.43
CA LEU A 164 -19.60 1.16 -1.77
C LEU A 164 -20.06 -0.19 -2.33
N LYS A 165 -21.17 -0.73 -1.82
CA LYS A 165 -21.78 -1.97 -2.33
C LYS A 165 -22.28 -1.82 -3.77
N GLU A 166 -22.86 -0.67 -4.12
CA GLU A 166 -23.30 -0.34 -5.49
C GLU A 166 -22.11 -0.20 -6.46
N LEU A 167 -21.00 0.39 -6.02
CA LEU A 167 -19.77 0.48 -6.81
C LEU A 167 -19.12 -0.90 -7.05
N GLY A 168 -19.17 -1.79 -6.05
CA GLY A 168 -18.64 -3.15 -6.17
C GLY A 168 -19.40 -4.03 -7.18
N THR A 169 -20.62 -3.65 -7.57
CA THR A 169 -21.41 -4.34 -8.60
C THR A 169 -21.15 -3.84 -10.02
N GLN A 170 -20.38 -2.77 -10.21
CA GLN A 170 -19.99 -2.31 -11.54
C GLN A 170 -18.83 -3.17 -12.07
N HIS A 171 -19.17 -4.13 -12.92
CA HIS A 171 -18.21 -4.91 -13.69
C HIS A 171 -17.87 -4.12 -14.95
N PHE A 172 -16.59 -3.80 -15.16
CA PHE A 172 -16.16 -3.13 -16.38
C PHE A 172 -15.76 -4.17 -17.40
N GLU A 173 -16.31 -4.10 -18.62
CA GLU A 173 -15.81 -4.90 -19.74
C GLU A 173 -14.78 -4.08 -20.50
N LYS A 174 -13.54 -4.59 -20.60
CA LYS A 174 -12.52 -4.05 -21.49
C LYS A 174 -12.41 -4.93 -22.72
N LYS A 175 -12.79 -4.35 -23.86
CA LYS A 175 -12.59 -4.96 -25.16
C LYS A 175 -11.12 -4.86 -25.57
N ILE A 176 -10.56 -5.98 -26.03
CA ILE A 176 -9.21 -6.05 -26.60
C ILE A 176 -9.34 -6.57 -28.02
N ASP A 177 -8.63 -5.93 -28.95
CA ASP A 177 -8.58 -6.38 -30.34
C ASP A 177 -8.05 -7.83 -30.43
N SER A 178 -8.82 -8.68 -31.10
CA SER A 178 -8.50 -10.09 -31.39
C SER A 178 -7.19 -10.29 -32.16
N SER A 179 -6.71 -9.28 -32.88
CA SER A 179 -5.40 -9.30 -33.54
C SER A 179 -4.21 -9.20 -32.59
N LEU A 180 -4.42 -8.64 -31.39
CA LEU A 180 -3.37 -8.40 -30.40
C LEU A 180 -3.39 -9.42 -29.25
N CYS A 181 -4.55 -10.02 -28.98
CA CYS A 181 -4.78 -10.90 -27.83
C CYS A 181 -5.53 -12.17 -28.25
N THR A 182 -4.99 -13.33 -27.88
CA THR A 182 -5.64 -14.62 -28.16
C THR A 182 -6.62 -15.01 -27.05
N PRO A 183 -7.55 -15.95 -27.28
CA PRO A 183 -8.41 -16.48 -26.22
C PRO A 183 -7.62 -17.08 -25.05
N GLN A 184 -6.43 -17.63 -25.32
CA GLN A 184 -5.55 -18.16 -24.28
C GLN A 184 -4.93 -17.03 -23.42
N ASP A 185 -4.59 -15.91 -24.05
CA ASP A 185 -4.08 -14.73 -23.34
C ASP A 185 -5.13 -14.12 -22.42
N LEU A 186 -6.40 -14.12 -22.84
CA LEU A 186 -7.52 -13.72 -21.97
C LEU A 186 -7.62 -14.60 -20.73
N ASP A 187 -7.46 -15.91 -20.86
CA ASP A 187 -7.47 -16.81 -19.70
C ASP A 187 -6.29 -16.52 -18.76
N PHE A 188 -5.10 -16.24 -19.31
CA PHE A 188 -3.96 -15.82 -18.50
C PHE A 188 -4.26 -14.54 -17.71
N LEU A 189 -4.76 -13.50 -18.37
CA LEU A 189 -5.12 -12.23 -17.73
C LEU A 189 -6.17 -12.44 -16.64
N THR A 190 -7.20 -13.24 -16.93
CA THR A 190 -8.28 -13.56 -15.99
C THR A 190 -7.78 -14.32 -14.77
N ARG A 191 -6.92 -15.34 -14.94
CA ARG A 191 -6.30 -16.08 -13.82
C ARG A 191 -5.35 -15.22 -13.00
N VAL A 192 -4.65 -14.29 -13.65
CA VAL A 192 -3.79 -13.33 -12.97
C VAL A 192 -4.61 -12.33 -12.15
N LEU A 193 -5.76 -11.86 -12.65
CA LEU A 193 -6.72 -11.05 -11.88
C LEU A 193 -7.33 -11.83 -10.70
N ALA A 194 -7.67 -13.10 -10.94
CA ALA A 194 -8.02 -14.06 -9.89
C ALA A 194 -6.82 -14.38 -8.97
N GLY A 195 -5.67 -13.73 -9.18
CA GLY A 195 -4.40 -13.75 -8.44
C GLY A 195 -3.81 -15.13 -8.22
N GLU A 196 -3.95 -16.00 -9.19
CA GLU A 196 -3.16 -17.22 -9.31
C GLU A 196 -1.68 -16.87 -9.52
N LYS A 197 -0.78 -17.78 -9.13
CA LYS A 197 0.66 -17.64 -9.39
C LYS A 197 0.95 -18.08 -10.82
N TYR A 198 1.92 -17.44 -11.47
CA TYR A 198 2.37 -17.84 -12.81
C TYR A 198 2.77 -19.31 -12.90
N SER A 199 3.38 -19.88 -11.85
CA SER A 199 3.70 -21.30 -11.80
C SER A 199 2.48 -22.21 -11.93
N ALA A 200 1.35 -21.82 -11.31
CA ALA A 200 0.10 -22.60 -11.34
C ALA A 200 -0.61 -22.47 -12.69
N ILE A 201 -0.67 -21.25 -13.22
CA ILE A 201 -1.23 -20.98 -14.55
C ILE A 201 -0.43 -21.72 -15.62
N ALA A 202 0.90 -21.63 -15.58
CA ALA A 202 1.78 -22.30 -16.53
C ALA A 202 1.60 -23.82 -16.52
N ALA A 203 1.47 -24.42 -15.32
CA ALA A 203 1.17 -25.84 -15.18
C ALA A 203 -0.19 -26.22 -15.76
N PHE A 204 -1.23 -25.39 -15.54
CA PHE A 204 -2.57 -25.63 -16.08
C PHE A 204 -2.58 -25.65 -17.62
N HIS A 205 -1.79 -24.79 -18.26
CA HIS A 205 -1.70 -24.69 -19.71
C HIS A 205 -0.58 -25.52 -20.34
N ASN A 206 0.11 -26.37 -19.57
CA ASN A 206 1.26 -27.16 -20.03
C ASN A 206 2.35 -26.32 -20.73
N ILE A 207 2.64 -25.13 -20.21
CA ILE A 207 3.71 -24.25 -20.68
C ILE A 207 4.74 -24.00 -19.58
N SER A 208 5.93 -23.53 -19.95
CA SER A 208 6.92 -23.12 -18.94
C SER A 208 6.53 -21.78 -18.29
N GLU A 209 6.85 -21.62 -17.01
CA GLU A 209 6.62 -20.36 -16.29
C GLU A 209 7.33 -19.17 -16.97
N SER A 210 8.52 -19.40 -17.55
CA SER A 210 9.27 -18.39 -18.30
C SER A 210 8.52 -17.94 -19.56
N LYS A 211 7.88 -18.88 -20.29
CA LYS A 211 7.07 -18.56 -21.47
C LYS A 211 5.83 -17.75 -21.09
N LEU A 212 5.17 -18.13 -20.00
CA LEU A 212 4.05 -17.35 -19.46
C LEU A 212 4.49 -15.94 -19.04
N LYS A 213 5.60 -15.80 -18.31
CA LYS A 213 6.13 -14.48 -17.89
C LYS A 213 6.44 -13.58 -19.07
N ALA A 214 7.09 -14.12 -20.11
CA ALA A 214 7.39 -13.38 -21.33
C ALA A 214 6.10 -12.90 -22.01
N ARG A 215 5.11 -13.80 -22.17
CA ARG A 215 3.82 -13.44 -22.77
C ARG A 215 3.06 -12.41 -21.92
N MET A 216 3.05 -12.56 -20.60
CA MET A 216 2.42 -11.57 -19.71
C MET A 216 3.07 -10.19 -19.82
N LEU A 217 4.40 -10.11 -19.99
CA LEU A 217 5.08 -8.83 -20.22
C LEU A 217 4.67 -8.17 -21.54
N GLU A 218 4.43 -8.96 -22.59
CA GLU A 218 3.87 -8.44 -23.85
C GLU A 218 2.44 -7.95 -23.67
N LEU A 219 1.58 -8.74 -23.02
CA LEU A 219 0.21 -8.35 -22.71
C LEU A 219 0.15 -7.09 -21.85
N TYR A 220 1.08 -6.94 -20.90
CA TYR A 220 1.23 -5.73 -20.11
C TYR A 220 1.60 -4.52 -20.99
N LYS A 221 2.49 -4.67 -21.96
CA LYS A 221 2.77 -3.59 -22.94
C LYS A 221 1.54 -3.23 -23.77
N ILE A 222 0.79 -4.22 -24.25
CA ILE A 222 -0.46 -4.01 -25.02
C ILE A 222 -1.49 -3.25 -24.17
N LEU A 223 -1.58 -3.57 -22.89
CA LEU A 223 -2.48 -2.92 -21.93
C LEU A 223 -1.92 -1.62 -21.33
N GLU A 224 -0.74 -1.19 -21.78
CA GLU A 224 -0.01 -0.01 -21.28
C GLU A 224 0.21 -0.03 -19.77
N VAL A 225 0.60 -1.19 -19.23
CA VAL A 225 0.97 -1.41 -17.84
C VAL A 225 2.41 -1.92 -17.76
N LYS A 226 3.17 -1.47 -16.77
CA LYS A 226 4.59 -1.76 -16.59
C LYS A 226 4.82 -3.17 -16.06
N ASP A 227 3.99 -3.58 -15.12
CA ASP A 227 4.14 -4.84 -14.42
C ASP A 227 2.81 -5.38 -13.89
N ARG A 228 2.90 -6.55 -13.26
CA ARG A 228 1.76 -7.25 -12.66
C ARG A 228 1.04 -6.43 -11.59
N VAL A 229 1.77 -5.60 -10.84
CA VAL A 229 1.17 -4.79 -9.76
C VAL A 229 0.30 -3.71 -10.38
N GLU A 230 0.80 -3.01 -11.40
CA GLU A 230 0.03 -2.01 -12.13
C GLU A 230 -1.16 -2.63 -12.87
N PHE A 231 -1.00 -3.82 -13.45
CA PHE A 231 -2.11 -4.56 -14.06
C PHE A 231 -3.24 -4.86 -13.06
N LEU A 232 -2.91 -5.40 -11.89
CA LEU A 232 -3.88 -5.74 -10.85
C LEU A 232 -4.61 -4.52 -10.29
N MET A 233 -3.93 -3.37 -10.20
CA MET A 233 -4.54 -2.13 -9.73
C MET A 233 -5.64 -1.62 -10.68
N ILE A 234 -5.34 -1.60 -11.98
CA ILE A 234 -6.22 -0.98 -12.98
C ILE A 234 -7.42 -1.88 -13.29
N TYR A 235 -7.20 -3.20 -13.33
CA TYR A 235 -8.17 -4.15 -13.87
C TYR A 235 -8.80 -5.07 -12.81
N ASN A 236 -8.68 -4.75 -11.52
CA ASN A 236 -9.16 -5.59 -10.40
C ASN A 236 -10.65 -5.99 -10.48
N ASN A 237 -11.47 -5.22 -11.20
CA ASN A 237 -12.91 -5.44 -11.44
C ASN A 237 -13.25 -5.43 -12.94
N THR A 238 -12.32 -5.86 -13.79
CA THR A 238 -12.48 -5.83 -15.25
C THR A 238 -12.56 -7.25 -15.81
N SER A 239 -13.60 -7.52 -16.60
CA SER A 239 -13.64 -8.66 -17.51
C SER A 239 -13.05 -8.23 -18.85
N PHE A 240 -12.20 -9.09 -19.42
CA PHE A 240 -11.66 -8.86 -20.74
C PHE A 240 -12.43 -9.67 -21.78
N VAL A 241 -12.79 -9.03 -22.89
CA VAL A 241 -13.54 -9.65 -23.99
C VAL A 241 -12.80 -9.35 -25.29
N LEU A 242 -12.73 -10.32 -26.21
CA LEU A 242 -12.19 -10.06 -27.55
C LEU A 242 -13.19 -9.25 -28.35
N GLU A 243 -12.70 -8.23 -29.05
CA GLU A 243 -13.45 -7.56 -30.10
C GLU A 243 -13.16 -8.27 -31.42
N ASP A 244 -14.17 -8.93 -31.96
CA ASP A 244 -14.11 -9.46 -33.32
C ASP A 244 -14.22 -8.29 -34.29
N ASN A 245 -13.14 -7.99 -35.01
CA ASN A 245 -13.19 -7.13 -36.18
C ASN A 245 -13.95 -7.86 -37.30
N THR A 246 -15.28 -7.93 -37.18
CA THR A 246 -16.20 -8.21 -38.27
C THR A 246 -16.79 -6.88 -38.75
N ALA A 247 -15.92 -6.01 -39.23
CA ALA A 247 -16.31 -4.90 -40.10
C ALA A 247 -15.68 -5.17 -41.47
N VAL A 248 -16.58 -5.37 -42.43
CA VAL A 248 -16.37 -5.53 -43.88
C VAL A 248 -15.44 -4.47 -44.43
#